data_AF-A0A7J6AQ44-F1
#
_entry.id   AF-A0A7J6AQ44-F1
#
_cell.length_a   1.000
_cell.length_b   1.000
_cell.length_c   1.000
_cell.angle_alpha   90.00
_cell.angle_beta   90.00
_cell.angle_gamma   90.00
#
_symmetry.space_group_name_H-M   'P 1'
#
loop_
_entity.id
_entity.type
_entity.pdbx_description
1 polymer ?
#
loop_
_entity_poly.entity_id
_entity_poly.type
_entity_poly.pdbx_seq_one_letter_code
_entity_poly.pdbx_strand_id
1 'polypeptide(L)'
;MSVSVRSLVRCVKFRRVSERIRYDGGYSCLAEQLRLYHGGSSAATRGSGSWHTVDLRSDTVTEPGEAMRSAMAQARVGDDVFGEDPTVNELQKVVADMFGMEAALFVPTGTMSNLIAVMVHCRERGDEMIVGDLSHLHIYEQGGSAQLAGVHSTTLMTLADGTFDLDQLESKIRHGYPDAHYPRSRLVCVENTHNIMGGRVLPVSFLQQVRH
;
A
#
# COMPACT_ATOMS: atom_id res chain seq x y z
N MET A 1 -7.04 -11.24 -15.05
CA MET A 1 -6.09 -10.42 -14.28
C MET A 1 -6.70 -9.06 -13.99
N SER A 2 -7.28 -8.88 -12.80
CA SER A 2 -7.49 -7.55 -12.23
C SER A 2 -6.12 -7.07 -11.76
N VAL A 3 -5.48 -6.18 -12.52
CA VAL A 3 -4.28 -5.50 -12.04
C VAL A 3 -4.77 -4.42 -11.08
N SER A 4 -4.97 -4.82 -9.82
CA SER A 4 -5.26 -3.88 -8.75
C SER A 4 -3.96 -3.11 -8.45
N VAL A 5 -3.75 -1.99 -9.16
CA VAL A 5 -2.67 -1.03 -8.87
C VAL A 5 -3.05 -0.26 -7.60
N ARG A 6 -3.16 -0.95 -6.47
CA ARG A 6 -3.51 -0.37 -5.16
C ARG A 6 -2.32 0.21 -4.40
N SER A 7 -1.11 0.12 -4.94
CA SER A 7 0.08 0.62 -4.26
C SER A 7 1.18 0.93 -5.26
N LEU A 8 1.14 2.11 -5.88
CA LEU A 8 2.37 2.68 -6.43
C LEU A 8 3.08 3.36 -5.28
N VAL A 9 4.03 2.66 -4.65
CA VAL A 9 4.85 3.25 -3.59
C VAL A 9 5.84 4.21 -4.24
N ARG A 10 5.50 5.51 -4.26
CA ARG A 10 6.47 6.56 -4.61
C ARG A 10 7.26 6.91 -3.34
N CYS A 11 8.35 6.18 -3.09
CA CYS A 11 9.24 6.48 -1.96
C CYS A 11 10.08 7.72 -2.29
N VAL A 12 9.99 8.75 -1.46
CA VAL A 12 10.81 9.95 -1.61
C VAL A 12 12.05 9.89 -0.73
N LYS A 13 13.20 10.24 -1.31
CA LYS A 13 14.48 10.45 -0.61
C LYS A 13 14.66 11.95 -0.32
N PHE A 14 14.60 12.35 0.96
CA PHE A 14 14.62 13.76 1.38
C PHE A 14 16.02 14.41 1.43
N ARG A 15 16.05 15.74 1.24
CA ARG A 15 17.12 16.68 1.62
C ARG A 15 16.51 17.73 2.57
N ARG A 16 17.04 17.84 3.80
CA ARG A 16 16.63 18.74 4.91
C ARG A 16 16.02 20.10 4.51
N VAL A 17 14.92 20.49 5.16
CA VAL A 17 14.54 21.89 5.41
C VAL A 17 13.84 22.03 6.77
N SER A 18 14.16 23.11 7.49
CA SER A 18 13.71 23.45 8.83
C SER A 18 12.69 24.62 8.87
N GLU A 19 11.87 24.60 9.93
CA GLU A 19 11.20 25.68 10.66
C GLU A 19 9.76 26.15 10.31
N ARG A 20 8.86 25.76 11.25
CA ARG A 20 7.78 26.51 11.96
C ARG A 20 6.48 26.89 11.23
N ILE A 21 5.35 26.46 11.81
CA ILE A 21 4.24 27.29 12.37
C ILE A 21 3.45 26.44 13.38
N ARG A 22 3.01 27.03 14.51
CA ARG A 22 2.19 26.41 15.57
C ARG A 22 0.70 26.53 15.25
N TYR A 23 -0.15 25.61 15.72
CA TYR A 23 -1.45 25.96 16.32
C TYR A 23 -2.03 24.87 17.23
N ASP A 24 -2.65 25.32 18.32
CA ASP A 24 -3.35 24.59 19.39
C ASP A 24 -4.75 24.10 18.99
N GLY A 25 -5.21 23.03 19.63
CA GLY A 25 -6.65 22.76 19.80
C GLY A 25 -7.00 21.27 19.93
N GLY A 26 -7.19 20.79 21.17
CA GLY A 26 -7.68 19.43 21.44
C GLY A 26 -9.18 19.25 21.22
N TYR A 27 -9.66 18.00 21.23
CA TYR A 27 -10.69 17.45 22.13
C TYR A 27 -10.94 15.95 21.82
N SER A 28 -11.19 15.21 22.90
CA SER A 28 -11.72 13.84 23.06
C SER A 28 -13.07 13.61 22.33
N CYS A 29 -13.63 12.41 22.07
CA CYS A 29 -13.81 11.23 22.92
C CYS A 29 -14.67 10.16 22.15
N LEU A 30 -14.50 8.86 22.48
CA LEU A 30 -15.50 7.75 22.48
C LEU A 30 -16.16 7.34 21.14
N ALA A 31 -16.66 6.12 20.89
CA ALA A 31 -16.61 4.78 21.50
C ALA A 31 -17.19 3.82 20.43
N GLU A 32 -16.63 2.62 20.27
CA GLU A 32 -17.29 1.33 20.51
C GLU A 32 -18.51 0.99 19.64
N GLN A 33 -18.34 0.05 18.69
CA GLN A 33 -19.35 -0.97 18.36
C GLN A 33 -18.74 -2.08 17.48
N LEU A 34 -18.19 -3.11 18.13
CA LEU A 34 -17.67 -4.31 17.46
C LEU A 34 -18.20 -5.54 18.18
N ARG A 35 -19.44 -5.91 17.87
CA ARG A 35 -19.99 -7.25 18.11
C ARG A 35 -21.01 -7.58 17.04
N LEU A 36 -20.84 -8.76 16.44
CA LEU A 36 -21.84 -9.76 16.05
C LEU A 36 -21.44 -10.43 14.72
N TYR A 37 -20.52 -11.40 14.80
CA TYR A 37 -20.39 -12.45 13.79
C TYR A 37 -20.65 -13.81 14.44
N HIS A 38 -21.93 -14.08 14.71
CA HIS A 38 -22.44 -15.44 14.84
C HIS A 38 -23.73 -15.56 14.03
N GLY A 39 -23.67 -16.34 12.95
CA GLY A 39 -24.79 -16.92 12.23
C GLY A 39 -24.22 -18.10 11.46
N GLY A 40 -24.47 -19.35 11.82
CA GLY A 40 -25.81 -19.91 11.99
C GLY A 40 -26.19 -20.53 10.66
N SER A 41 -25.72 -21.76 10.42
CA SER A 41 -26.10 -22.56 9.26
C SER A 41 -27.57 -22.94 9.40
N SER A 42 -28.43 -22.32 8.60
CA SER A 42 -29.83 -22.70 8.45
C SER A 42 -30.06 -23.12 7.00
N ALA A 43 -30.30 -24.41 6.81
CA ALA A 43 -30.73 -24.98 5.55
C ALA A 43 -32.16 -24.52 5.25
N ALA A 44 -32.27 -23.36 4.59
CA ALA A 44 -33.54 -22.89 4.04
C ALA A 44 -33.78 -23.53 2.67
N THR A 45 -34.96 -24.12 2.53
CA THR A 45 -35.56 -24.68 1.32
C THR A 45 -35.38 -23.76 0.11
N ARG A 46 -34.68 -24.26 -0.91
CA ARG A 46 -34.45 -23.55 -2.19
C ARG A 46 -35.75 -23.48 -2.99
N GLY A 47 -36.52 -22.39 -2.80
CA GLY A 47 -37.47 -21.95 -3.82
C GLY A 47 -36.72 -21.66 -5.12
N SER A 48 -37.25 -22.10 -6.26
CA SER A 48 -36.66 -21.92 -7.59
C SER A 48 -36.82 -20.49 -8.12
N GLY A 49 -36.34 -19.51 -7.36
CA GLY A 49 -36.10 -18.16 -7.84
C GLY A 49 -34.63 -18.04 -8.25
N SER A 50 -34.36 -17.47 -9.43
CA SER A 50 -33.01 -17.05 -9.78
C SER A 50 -32.63 -15.87 -8.90
N TRP A 51 -31.78 -16.09 -7.90
CA TRP A 51 -31.22 -15.02 -7.09
C TRP A 51 -30.00 -14.44 -7.79
N HIS A 52 -30.00 -13.13 -8.03
CA HIS A 52 -28.81 -12.40 -8.46
C HIS A 52 -28.05 -11.93 -7.23
N THR A 53 -26.85 -12.44 -7.02
CA THR A 53 -25.97 -11.97 -5.95
C THR A 53 -25.30 -10.66 -6.38
N VAL A 54 -25.55 -9.58 -5.63
CA VAL A 54 -24.80 -8.33 -5.75
C VAL A 54 -23.70 -8.33 -4.69
N ASP A 55 -22.45 -8.53 -5.13
CA ASP A 55 -21.30 -8.60 -4.22
C ASP A 55 -20.59 -7.24 -4.10
N LEU A 56 -20.75 -6.60 -2.94
CA LEU A 56 -20.14 -5.30 -2.62
C LEU A 56 -18.98 -5.43 -1.60
N ARG A 57 -18.43 -6.63 -1.41
CA ARG A 57 -17.38 -6.88 -0.40
C ARG A 57 -16.06 -6.22 -0.76
N SER A 58 -15.65 -6.29 -2.03
CA SER A 58 -14.36 -5.77 -2.52
C SER A 58 -14.35 -5.76 -4.05
N ASP A 59 -13.57 -4.86 -4.66
CA ASP A 59 -13.28 -4.93 -6.10
C ASP A 59 -12.37 -6.13 -6.47
N THR A 60 -11.75 -6.78 -5.50
CA THR A 60 -10.89 -7.95 -5.74
C THR A 60 -11.67 -9.19 -6.18
N VAL A 61 -13.00 -9.18 -6.09
CA VAL A 61 -13.87 -10.26 -6.59
C VAL A 61 -14.10 -10.20 -8.10
N THR A 62 -13.56 -9.19 -8.79
CA THR A 62 -13.70 -9.06 -10.25
C THR A 62 -13.17 -10.29 -10.99
N GLU A 63 -13.98 -10.84 -11.88
CA GLU A 63 -13.59 -11.94 -12.75
C GLU A 63 -13.15 -11.44 -14.14
N PRO A 64 -12.21 -12.13 -14.82
CA PRO A 64 -11.80 -11.75 -16.16
C PRO A 64 -12.96 -11.97 -17.16
N GLY A 65 -13.27 -10.92 -17.93
CA GLY A 65 -14.19 -11.01 -19.06
C GLY A 65 -13.61 -11.81 -20.24
N GLU A 66 -14.42 -12.06 -21.26
CA GLU A 66 -14.07 -12.94 -22.38
C GLU A 66 -12.83 -12.47 -23.16
N ALA A 67 -12.73 -11.16 -23.45
CA ALA A 67 -11.56 -10.60 -24.12
C ALA A 67 -10.25 -10.86 -23.35
N MET A 68 -10.28 -10.71 -22.02
CA MET A 68 -9.12 -10.98 -21.17
C MET A 68 -8.81 -12.48 -21.12
N ARG A 69 -9.82 -13.34 -21.08
CA ARG A 69 -9.64 -14.80 -21.14
C ARG A 69 -9.00 -15.25 -22.45
N SER A 70 -9.45 -14.68 -23.57
CA SER A 70 -8.87 -14.93 -24.89
C SER A 70 -7.41 -14.46 -24.97
N ALA A 71 -7.13 -13.23 -24.51
CA ALA A 71 -5.77 -12.70 -24.48
C ALA A 71 -4.82 -13.55 -23.63
N MET A 72 -5.26 -14.01 -22.44
CA MET A 72 -4.46 -14.91 -21.59
C MET A 72 -4.19 -16.25 -22.28
N ALA A 73 -5.19 -16.83 -22.94
CA ALA A 73 -5.03 -18.12 -23.63
C ALA A 73 -4.12 -18.05 -24.87
N GLN A 74 -4.02 -16.86 -25.50
CA GLN A 74 -3.23 -16.63 -26.71
C GLN A 74 -1.89 -15.93 -26.44
N ALA A 75 -1.57 -15.63 -25.17
CA ALA A 75 -0.37 -14.89 -24.80
C ALA A 75 0.90 -15.63 -25.24
N ARG A 76 1.86 -14.88 -25.80
CA ARG A 76 3.20 -15.41 -26.06
C ARG A 76 3.96 -15.41 -24.74
N VAL A 77 4.44 -16.57 -24.33
CA VAL A 77 5.12 -16.73 -23.04
C VAL A 77 6.57 -17.17 -23.23
N GLY A 78 7.37 -16.98 -22.20
CA GLY A 78 8.76 -17.40 -22.12
C GLY A 78 9.16 -17.65 -20.67
N ASP A 79 10.45 -17.85 -20.42
CA ASP A 79 10.96 -17.97 -19.05
C ASP A 79 11.29 -16.57 -18.49
N ASP A 80 10.48 -16.11 -17.54
CA ASP A 80 10.64 -14.80 -16.91
C ASP A 80 11.92 -14.69 -16.06
N VAL A 81 12.45 -15.80 -15.54
CA VAL A 81 13.72 -15.79 -14.78
C VAL A 81 14.89 -15.42 -15.69
N PHE A 82 14.84 -15.82 -16.96
CA PHE A 82 15.80 -15.41 -17.98
C PHE A 82 15.44 -14.09 -18.67
N GLY A 83 14.30 -13.47 -18.32
CA GLY A 83 13.81 -12.25 -18.95
C GLY A 83 13.29 -12.47 -20.37
N GLU A 84 12.89 -13.69 -20.71
CA GLU A 84 12.52 -14.10 -22.08
C GLU A 84 11.00 -14.12 -22.32
N ASP A 85 10.16 -13.81 -21.31
CA ASP A 85 8.72 -13.71 -21.49
C ASP A 85 8.35 -12.38 -22.19
N PRO A 86 7.90 -12.40 -23.46
CA PRO A 86 7.65 -11.17 -24.19
C PRO A 86 6.41 -10.41 -23.66
N THR A 87 5.42 -11.12 -23.11
CA THR A 87 4.19 -10.50 -22.59
C THR A 87 4.47 -9.78 -21.27
N VAL A 88 5.26 -10.39 -20.38
CA VAL A 88 5.69 -9.74 -19.13
C VAL A 88 6.58 -8.53 -19.43
N ASN A 89 7.54 -8.67 -20.35
CA ASN A 89 8.41 -7.57 -20.75
C ASN A 89 7.63 -6.37 -21.32
N GLU A 90 6.65 -6.63 -22.17
CA GLU A 90 5.77 -5.57 -22.71
C GLU A 90 4.94 -4.92 -21.61
N LEU A 91 4.33 -5.70 -20.71
CA LEU A 91 3.57 -5.18 -19.57
C LEU A 91 4.43 -4.25 -18.70
N GLN A 92 5.64 -4.68 -18.33
CA GLN A 92 6.56 -3.89 -17.52
C GLN A 92 6.97 -2.60 -18.24
N LYS A 93 7.24 -2.66 -19.54
CA LYS A 93 7.55 -1.46 -20.34
C LYS A 93 6.39 -0.47 -20.35
N VAL A 94 5.18 -0.93 -20.65
CA VAL A 94 3.98 -0.07 -20.68
C VAL A 94 3.75 0.60 -19.33
N VAL A 95 3.91 -0.14 -18.22
CA VAL A 95 3.76 0.40 -16.86
C VAL A 95 4.87 1.41 -16.55
N ALA A 96 6.13 1.12 -16.89
CA ALA A 96 7.24 2.05 -16.69
C ALA A 96 7.00 3.37 -17.44
N ASP A 97 6.60 3.30 -18.72
CA ASP A 97 6.28 4.46 -19.56
C ASP A 97 5.09 5.26 -18.99
N MET A 98 4.04 4.58 -18.53
CA MET A 98 2.84 5.21 -17.95
C MET A 98 3.16 6.05 -16.71
N PHE A 99 4.10 5.59 -15.87
CA PHE A 99 4.49 6.30 -14.65
C PHE A 99 5.72 7.19 -14.82
N GLY A 100 6.32 7.24 -16.02
CA GLY A 100 7.56 7.97 -16.29
C GLY A 100 8.74 7.45 -15.46
N MET A 101 8.81 6.14 -15.24
CA MET A 101 9.86 5.46 -14.47
C MET A 101 10.82 4.72 -15.40
N GLU A 102 12.04 4.48 -14.95
CA GLU A 102 13.07 3.79 -15.74
C GLU A 102 12.76 2.29 -15.96
N ALA A 103 12.03 1.67 -15.03
CA ALA A 103 11.66 0.25 -15.07
C ALA A 103 10.40 -0.01 -14.24
N ALA A 104 9.78 -1.17 -14.48
CA ALA A 104 8.72 -1.74 -13.65
C ALA A 104 8.97 -3.24 -13.44
N LEU A 105 8.39 -3.79 -12.38
CA LEU A 105 8.47 -5.21 -12.03
C LEU A 105 7.07 -5.78 -11.88
N PHE A 106 6.75 -6.84 -12.63
CA PHE A 106 5.51 -7.60 -12.42
C PHE A 106 5.66 -8.53 -11.21
N VAL A 107 4.66 -8.53 -10.33
CA VAL A 107 4.64 -9.40 -9.15
C VAL A 107 3.24 -10.00 -8.95
N PRO A 108 3.13 -11.19 -8.32
CA PRO A 108 1.85 -11.87 -8.14
C PRO A 108 0.83 -11.14 -7.27
N THR A 109 1.28 -10.34 -6.28
CA THR A 109 0.38 -9.67 -5.32
C THR A 109 0.87 -8.29 -4.91
N GLY A 110 -0.06 -7.42 -4.49
CA GLY A 110 0.27 -6.11 -3.90
C GLY A 110 1.11 -6.23 -2.63
N THR A 111 0.86 -7.24 -1.78
CA THR A 111 1.68 -7.52 -0.59
C THR A 111 3.13 -7.84 -0.97
N MET A 112 3.37 -8.61 -2.03
CA MET A 112 4.74 -8.86 -2.50
C MET A 112 5.38 -7.58 -3.05
N SER A 113 4.63 -6.77 -3.79
CA SER A 113 5.09 -5.47 -4.30
C SER A 113 5.58 -4.57 -3.16
N ASN A 114 4.76 -4.38 -2.13
CA ASN A 114 5.07 -3.55 -0.98
C ASN A 114 6.27 -4.09 -0.19
N LEU A 115 6.34 -5.41 0.03
CA LEU A 115 7.47 -6.02 0.73
C LEU A 115 8.78 -5.83 -0.04
N ILE A 116 8.79 -6.03 -1.36
CA ILE A 116 9.96 -5.78 -2.20
C ILE A 116 10.35 -4.30 -2.14
N ALA A 117 9.40 -3.38 -2.24
CA ALA A 117 9.67 -1.95 -2.12
C ALA A 117 10.33 -1.60 -0.77
N VAL A 118 9.81 -2.14 0.34
CA VAL A 118 10.41 -1.99 1.67
C VAL A 118 11.83 -2.54 1.69
N MET A 119 12.08 -3.75 1.20
CA MET A 119 13.43 -4.35 1.19
C MET A 119 14.43 -3.62 0.30
N VAL A 120 13.98 -3.02 -0.80
CA VAL A 120 14.84 -2.23 -1.70
C VAL A 120 15.22 -0.88 -1.07
N HIS A 121 14.29 -0.23 -0.37
CA HIS A 121 14.51 1.06 0.26
C HIS A 121 15.16 0.97 1.64
N CYS A 122 14.88 -0.09 2.39
CA CYS A 122 15.45 -0.43 3.69
C CYS A 122 16.39 -1.64 3.52
N ARG A 123 17.64 -1.35 3.16
CA ARG A 123 18.62 -2.37 2.74
C ARG A 123 19.29 -3.07 3.92
N GLU A 124 19.19 -2.49 5.12
CA GLU A 124 19.82 -2.99 6.33
C GLU A 124 18.75 -3.41 7.34
N ARG A 125 18.95 -4.55 8.02
CA ARG A 125 18.10 -4.93 9.16
C ARG A 125 18.24 -3.87 10.25
N GLY A 126 17.12 -3.44 10.82
CA GLY A 126 17.07 -2.32 11.76
C GLY A 126 16.93 -0.94 11.09
N ASP A 127 16.87 -0.87 9.76
CA ASP A 127 16.32 0.31 9.08
C ASP A 127 14.85 0.52 9.53
N GLU A 128 14.39 1.76 9.46
CA GLU A 128 13.05 2.19 9.85
C GLU A 128 12.27 2.73 8.67
N MET A 129 11.01 2.32 8.59
CA MET A 129 9.99 2.95 7.75
C MET A 129 9.00 3.73 8.62
N ILE A 130 8.58 4.88 8.14
CA ILE A 130 7.51 5.69 8.72
C ILE A 130 6.26 5.51 7.86
N VAL A 131 5.12 5.18 8.48
CA VAL A 131 3.91 4.75 7.75
C VAL A 131 2.64 5.14 8.51
N GLY A 132 1.53 5.40 7.82
CA GLY A 132 0.22 5.60 8.47
C GLY A 132 -0.23 4.37 9.26
N ASP A 133 -0.75 4.57 10.47
CA ASP A 133 -1.26 3.53 11.36
C ASP A 133 -2.46 2.74 10.79
N LEU A 134 -3.18 3.32 9.81
CA LEU A 134 -4.30 2.68 9.11
C LEU A 134 -3.96 2.18 7.71
N SER A 135 -2.68 2.23 7.31
CA SER A 135 -2.27 1.75 5.99
C SER A 135 -2.33 0.23 5.85
N HIS A 136 -2.56 -0.24 4.64
CA HIS A 136 -2.56 -1.65 4.26
C HIS A 136 -1.23 -2.32 4.59
N LEU A 137 -0.12 -1.65 4.30
CA LEU A 137 1.24 -2.12 4.57
C LEU A 137 1.44 -2.40 6.08
N HIS A 138 0.83 -1.60 6.95
CA HIS A 138 0.91 -1.80 8.40
C HIS A 138 -0.07 -2.87 8.92
N ILE A 139 -1.34 -2.84 8.50
CA ILE A 139 -2.41 -3.65 9.10
C ILE A 139 -2.58 -5.03 8.42
N TYR A 140 -2.56 -5.07 7.08
CA TYR A 140 -3.07 -6.22 6.32
C TYR A 140 -1.99 -7.10 5.68
N GLU A 141 -0.71 -6.84 5.97
CA GLU A 141 0.41 -7.57 5.37
C GLU A 141 1.17 -8.46 6.35
N GLN A 142 0.47 -8.90 7.41
CA GLN A 142 0.99 -9.86 8.41
C GLN A 142 2.31 -9.42 9.06
N GLY A 143 2.60 -8.12 9.10
CA GLY A 143 3.89 -7.62 9.59
C GLY A 143 5.09 -8.09 8.78
N GLY A 144 4.93 -8.37 7.48
CA GLY A 144 5.99 -8.89 6.61
C GLY A 144 7.25 -8.02 6.57
N SER A 145 7.11 -6.70 6.69
CA SER A 145 8.22 -5.75 6.83
C SER A 145 9.10 -6.05 8.06
N ALA A 146 8.50 -6.39 9.21
CA ALA A 146 9.25 -6.78 10.40
C ALA A 146 9.79 -8.20 10.27
N GLN A 147 8.95 -9.17 9.87
CA GLN A 147 9.30 -10.59 9.87
C GLN A 147 10.37 -10.94 8.83
N LEU A 148 10.22 -10.45 7.59
CA LEU A 148 11.05 -10.84 6.46
C LEU A 148 12.16 -9.81 6.21
N ALA A 149 11.80 -8.53 6.16
CA ALA A 149 12.75 -7.46 5.87
C ALA A 149 13.57 -7.02 7.11
N GLY A 150 13.10 -7.32 8.33
CA GLY A 150 13.76 -6.85 9.55
C GLY A 150 13.71 -5.33 9.72
N VAL A 151 12.64 -4.71 9.24
CA VAL A 151 12.44 -3.25 9.24
C VAL A 151 11.55 -2.85 10.40
N HIS A 152 11.98 -1.83 11.15
CA HIS A 152 11.17 -1.23 12.21
C HIS A 152 10.10 -0.32 11.62
N SER A 153 8.86 -0.44 12.08
CA SER A 153 7.77 0.44 11.67
C SER A 153 7.49 1.50 12.73
N THR A 154 7.63 2.77 12.36
CA THR A 154 7.18 3.91 13.15
C THR A 154 5.89 4.45 12.54
N THR A 155 4.80 4.42 13.29
CA THR A 155 3.49 4.81 12.74
C THR A 155 3.20 6.29 12.89
N LEU A 156 2.46 6.88 11.96
CA LEU A 156 1.83 8.20 12.03
C LEU A 156 0.32 8.05 12.18
N MET A 157 -0.32 8.98 12.89
CA MET A 157 -1.77 8.99 12.98
C MET A 157 -2.36 9.36 11.62
N THR A 158 -3.19 8.48 11.06
CA THR A 158 -3.89 8.73 9.81
C THR A 158 -5.04 9.72 10.04
N LEU A 159 -5.12 10.78 9.23
CA LEU A 159 -6.17 11.79 9.29
C LEU A 159 -7.41 11.36 8.50
N ALA A 160 -8.54 12.04 8.74
CA ALA A 160 -9.84 11.72 8.14
C ALA A 160 -9.86 11.74 6.59
N ASP A 161 -8.92 12.48 5.98
CA ASP A 161 -8.74 12.58 4.53
C ASP A 161 -7.73 11.56 3.96
N GLY A 162 -7.16 10.70 4.81
CA GLY A 162 -6.13 9.72 4.45
C GLY A 162 -4.69 10.23 4.50
N THR A 163 -4.48 11.52 4.79
CA THR A 163 -3.13 12.08 4.97
C THR A 163 -2.60 11.86 6.39
N PHE A 164 -1.44 12.43 6.71
CA PHE A 164 -0.92 12.51 8.07
C PHE A 164 -0.28 13.88 8.30
N ASP A 165 -0.11 14.25 9.57
CA ASP A 165 0.51 15.51 9.94
C ASP A 165 2.01 15.52 9.59
N LEU A 166 2.46 16.55 8.86
CA LEU A 166 3.84 16.67 8.38
C LEU A 166 4.83 17.07 9.48
N ASP A 167 4.38 17.84 10.48
CA ASP A 167 5.22 18.15 11.64
C ASP A 167 5.43 16.89 12.49
N GLN A 168 4.39 16.05 12.61
CA GLN A 168 4.50 14.75 13.24
C GLN A 168 5.46 13.83 12.45
N LEU A 169 5.38 13.82 11.12
CA LEU A 169 6.34 13.11 10.27
C LEU A 169 7.78 13.57 10.56
N GLU A 170 8.06 14.87 10.46
CA GLU A 170 9.40 15.42 10.66
C GLU A 170 9.92 15.08 12.07
N SER A 171 9.08 15.17 13.10
CA SER A 171 9.45 14.83 14.49
C SER A 171 9.85 13.37 14.69
N LYS A 172 9.39 12.46 13.81
CA LYS A 172 9.68 11.03 13.86
C LYS A 172 10.86 10.63 12.99
N ILE A 173 11.34 11.51 12.11
CA ILE A 173 12.56 11.28 11.34
C ILE A 173 13.78 11.40 12.25
N ARG A 174 14.67 10.40 12.18
CA ARG A 174 15.86 10.33 13.03
C ARG A 174 17.06 10.95 12.32
N HIS A 175 17.52 12.10 12.81
CA HIS A 175 18.59 12.87 12.17
C HIS A 175 20.02 12.56 12.68
N GLY A 176 20.16 11.77 13.73
CA GLY A 176 21.43 11.54 14.45
C GLY A 176 22.31 10.39 13.92
N TYR A 177 22.01 9.82 12.75
CA TYR A 177 22.71 8.62 12.30
C TYR A 177 24.20 8.89 11.91
N PRO A 178 25.16 8.04 12.35
CA PRO A 178 24.96 6.85 13.18
C PRO A 178 24.76 7.18 14.66
N ASP A 179 23.70 6.64 15.25
CA ASP A 179 23.42 6.63 16.70
C ASP A 179 23.25 5.17 17.13
N ALA A 180 23.83 4.79 18.27
CA ALA A 180 23.81 3.39 18.73
C ALA A 180 22.46 2.91 19.28
N HIS A 181 21.54 3.82 19.61
CA HIS A 181 20.28 3.53 20.27
C HIS A 181 19.09 3.50 19.32
N TYR A 182 19.18 4.21 18.19
CA TYR A 182 18.04 4.44 17.31
C TYR A 182 18.18 3.75 15.95
N PRO A 183 17.07 3.22 15.39
CA PRO A 183 17.08 2.71 14.02
C PRO A 183 17.28 3.87 13.02
N ARG A 184 17.55 3.54 11.76
CA ARG A 184 17.78 4.54 10.72
C ARG A 184 16.53 4.78 9.88
N SER A 185 15.93 5.97 9.94
CA SER A 185 14.79 6.31 9.07
C SER A 185 15.24 6.31 7.59
N ARG A 186 14.64 5.45 6.77
CA ARG A 186 14.97 5.29 5.34
C ARG A 186 13.82 5.58 4.40
N LEU A 187 12.60 5.32 4.87
CA LEU A 187 11.43 5.19 4.02
C LEU A 187 10.23 5.86 4.68
N VAL A 188 9.52 6.68 3.92
CA VAL A 188 8.17 7.16 4.27
C VAL A 188 7.20 6.53 3.29
N CYS A 189 6.14 5.90 3.81
CA CYS A 189 5.11 5.22 3.03
C CYS A 189 3.81 6.02 3.03
N VAL A 190 3.21 6.19 1.85
CA VAL A 190 1.90 6.81 1.64
C VAL A 190 0.99 5.83 0.91
N GLU A 191 -0.33 5.88 1.16
CA GLU A 191 -1.33 5.03 0.52
C GLU A 191 -2.32 5.86 -0.29
N ASN A 192 -2.41 5.62 -1.60
CA ASN A 192 -3.32 6.33 -2.48
C ASN A 192 -3.90 5.40 -3.56
N THR A 193 -5.21 5.17 -3.64
CA THR A 193 -6.25 5.63 -2.71
C THR A 193 -6.16 4.97 -1.34
N HIS A 194 -6.51 5.67 -0.27
CA HIS A 194 -6.47 5.13 1.09
C HIS A 194 -7.71 4.27 1.39
N ASN A 195 -7.51 2.97 1.61
CA ASN A 195 -8.55 1.95 1.71
C ASN A 195 -9.44 2.12 2.96
N ILE A 196 -8.84 2.11 4.16
CA ILE A 196 -9.61 2.22 5.43
C ILE A 196 -10.37 3.54 5.52
N MET A 197 -9.84 4.62 4.93
CA MET A 197 -10.51 5.92 4.92
C MET A 197 -11.66 6.03 3.89
N GLY A 198 -12.05 4.91 3.26
CA GLY A 198 -13.16 4.84 2.32
C GLY A 198 -12.76 5.19 0.88
N GLY A 199 -11.54 4.82 0.46
CA GLY A 199 -11.03 5.08 -0.88
C GLY A 199 -10.66 6.55 -1.12
N ARG A 200 -10.21 7.26 -0.07
CA ARG A 200 -9.84 8.68 -0.19
C ARG A 200 -8.66 8.87 -1.12
N VAL A 201 -8.72 9.92 -1.93
CA VAL A 201 -7.62 10.34 -2.80
C VAL A 201 -6.75 11.32 -2.04
N LEU A 202 -5.45 11.05 -1.94
CA LEU A 202 -4.53 12.00 -1.30
C LEU A 202 -4.35 13.25 -2.18
N PRO A 203 -4.40 14.46 -1.61
CA PRO A 203 -4.11 15.69 -2.35
C PRO A 203 -2.70 15.65 -2.97
N VAL A 204 -2.57 16.07 -4.22
CA VAL A 204 -1.26 16.15 -4.87
C VAL A 204 -0.33 17.12 -4.13
N SER A 205 -0.87 18.19 -3.55
CA SER A 205 -0.11 19.13 -2.70
C SER A 205 0.53 18.44 -1.50
N PHE A 206 -0.20 17.55 -0.82
CA PHE A 206 0.34 16.74 0.28
C PHE A 206 1.47 15.84 -0.22
N LEU A 207 1.29 15.13 -1.33
CA LEU A 207 2.35 14.27 -1.91
C LEU A 207 3.60 15.07 -2.32
N GLN A 208 3.43 16.32 -2.76
CA GLN A 208 4.54 17.22 -3.04
C GLN A 208 5.25 17.67 -1.76
N GLN A 209 4.51 17.96 -0.68
CA GLN A 209 5.11 18.32 0.61
C GLN A 209 5.85 17.14 1.25
N VAL A 210 5.30 15.93 1.21
CA VAL A 210 6.00 14.68 1.61
C VAL A 210 7.20 14.37 0.69
N ARG A 211 7.42 15.13 -0.37
CA ARG A 211 8.62 14.97 -1.20
C ARG A 211 9.79 15.85 -0.76
N HIS A 212 9.52 16.96 -0.09
CA HIS A 212 10.44 18.08 0.07
C HIS A 212 11.06 18.16 1.45
#